data_AF-A0AAD5R991-F1
#
_entry.id   AF-A0AAD5R991-F1
#
_cell.length_a   1.000
_cell.length_b   1.000
_cell.length_c   1.000
_cell.angle_alpha   90.00
_cell.angle_beta   90.00
_cell.angle_gamma   90.00
#
_symmetry.space_group_name_H-M   'P 1'
#
loop_
_entity.id
_entity.type
_entity.pdbx_description
1 polymer ?
#
loop_
_entity_poly.entity_id
_entity_poly.type
_entity_poly.pdbx_seq_one_letter_code
_entity_poly.pdbx_strand_id
1 'polypeptide(L)'
;MMAELSLAPTKIADRFSTHLELGSRRSLEKSVRSIMANIDELNKSISAYGKYVNDRQRHDNIIYNLTQKRQAENEQRIARGEPPLSMDDIRKLKEPQLQTRNGMLDAMLSSCETQALADFCIKVTGENIAKLFLAEALADDKGTSRERSQSFHTR
;
A
#
# COMPACT_ATOMS: atom_id res chain seq x y z
N MET A 1 -10.63 -20.80 -36.24
CA MET A 1 -10.12 -19.68 -37.05
C MET A 1 -10.98 -18.47 -36.75
N MET A 2 -10.43 -17.50 -36.02
CA MET A 2 -11.11 -16.25 -35.69
C MET A 2 -11.17 -15.40 -36.97
N ALA A 3 -12.37 -15.05 -37.42
CA ALA A 3 -12.53 -14.14 -38.55
C ALA A 3 -12.20 -12.72 -38.07
N GLU A 4 -11.06 -12.19 -38.51
CA GLU A 4 -10.74 -10.77 -38.36
C GLU A 4 -11.76 -9.95 -39.15
N LEU A 5 -12.68 -9.32 -38.43
CA LEU A 5 -13.51 -8.26 -39.00
C LEU A 5 -12.62 -7.01 -39.10
N SER A 6 -11.79 -6.96 -40.15
CA SER A 6 -11.01 -5.79 -40.50
C SER A 6 -11.96 -4.66 -40.89
N LEU A 7 -12.27 -3.79 -39.93
CA LEU A 7 -12.85 -2.48 -40.18
C LEU A 7 -11.81 -1.68 -40.99
N ALA A 8 -12.22 -1.15 -42.14
CA ALA A 8 -11.34 -0.36 -43.00
C ALA A 8 -10.54 0.67 -42.18
N PRO A 9 -9.21 0.78 -42.37
CA PRO A 9 -8.35 1.59 -41.52
C PRO A 9 -8.67 3.06 -41.77
N THR A 10 -9.52 3.63 -40.92
CA THR A 10 -9.70 5.08 -40.83
C THR A 10 -8.66 5.58 -39.84
N LYS A 11 -7.98 6.69 -40.14
CA LYS A 11 -6.95 7.31 -39.26
C LYS A 11 -7.46 7.62 -37.83
N ILE A 12 -8.76 7.52 -37.60
CA ILE A 12 -9.44 7.66 -36.32
C ILE A 12 -9.42 6.33 -35.56
N ALA A 13 -9.69 5.20 -36.23
CA ALA A 13 -9.63 3.87 -35.63
C ALA A 13 -8.23 3.57 -35.04
N ASP A 14 -7.16 3.85 -35.77
CA ASP A 14 -5.78 3.65 -35.28
C ASP A 14 -5.42 4.56 -34.08
N ARG A 15 -6.01 5.76 -34.01
CA ARG A 15 -5.75 6.69 -32.89
C ARG A 15 -6.49 6.32 -31.61
N PHE A 16 -7.63 5.65 -31.71
CA PHE A 16 -8.45 5.28 -30.56
C PHE A 16 -8.43 3.78 -30.24
N SER A 17 -7.86 2.91 -31.11
CA SER A 17 -7.83 1.47 -30.87
C SER A 17 -7.02 1.14 -29.61
N THR A 18 -5.88 1.80 -29.41
CA THR A 18 -5.02 1.61 -28.23
C THR A 18 -5.75 1.95 -26.92
N HIS A 19 -6.65 2.93 -26.95
CA HIS A 19 -7.47 3.31 -25.80
C HIS A 19 -8.62 2.34 -25.54
N LEU A 20 -9.07 1.57 -26.55
CA LEU A 20 -10.13 0.57 -26.45
C LEU A 20 -9.61 -0.85 -26.27
N GLU A 21 -8.30 -1.04 -26.20
CA GLU A 21 -7.70 -2.34 -25.90
C GLU A 21 -8.00 -2.79 -24.46
N LEU A 22 -8.36 -4.07 -24.33
CA LEU A 22 -8.59 -4.77 -23.05
C LEU A 22 -7.33 -5.46 -22.50
N GLY A 23 -6.17 -5.24 -23.15
CA GLY A 23 -4.91 -5.94 -22.93
C GLY A 23 -4.16 -5.63 -21.62
N SER A 24 -4.83 -5.36 -20.51
CA SER A 24 -4.18 -4.95 -19.25
C SER A 24 -4.00 -6.06 -18.19
N ARG A 25 -4.33 -7.32 -18.53
CA ARG A 25 -4.22 -8.47 -17.61
C ARG A 25 -2.82 -8.58 -16.97
N ARG A 26 -1.75 -8.52 -17.77
CA ARG A 26 -0.37 -8.71 -17.26
C ARG A 26 0.07 -7.58 -16.33
N SER A 27 -0.26 -6.32 -16.67
CA SER A 27 0.07 -5.17 -15.83
C SER A 27 -0.72 -5.18 -14.53
N LEU A 28 -2.00 -5.57 -14.57
CA LEU A 28 -2.84 -5.68 -13.39
C LEU A 28 -2.33 -6.80 -12.46
N GLU A 29 -2.04 -7.98 -13.00
CA GLU A 29 -1.49 -9.10 -12.23
C GLU A 29 -0.16 -8.72 -11.56
N LYS A 30 0.76 -8.08 -12.30
CA LYS A 30 2.02 -7.62 -11.74
C LYS A 30 1.81 -6.61 -10.61
N SER A 31 0.90 -5.66 -10.80
CA SER A 31 0.61 -4.63 -9.80
C SER A 31 0.04 -5.24 -8.52
N VAL A 32 -0.92 -6.18 -8.64
CA VAL A 32 -1.49 -6.89 -7.48
C VAL A 32 -0.42 -7.72 -6.75
N ARG A 33 0.44 -8.43 -7.47
CA ARG A 33 1.55 -9.19 -6.85
C ARG A 33 2.53 -8.28 -6.11
N SER A 34 2.86 -7.12 -6.68
CA SER A 34 3.70 -6.11 -6.02
C SER A 34 3.03 -5.54 -4.76
N ILE A 35 1.73 -5.24 -4.82
CA ILE A 35 0.94 -4.81 -3.65
C ILE A 35 1.03 -5.86 -2.54
N MET A 36 0.85 -7.15 -2.85
CA MET A 36 0.93 -8.23 -1.86
C MET A 36 2.30 -8.27 -1.18
N ALA A 37 3.39 -8.19 -1.95
CA ALA A 37 4.75 -8.21 -1.41
C ALA A 37 5.02 -6.98 -0.51
N ASN A 38 4.55 -5.80 -0.92
CA ASN A 38 4.72 -4.58 -0.15
C ASN A 38 3.93 -4.63 1.17
N ILE A 39 2.69 -5.16 1.14
CA ILE A 39 1.87 -5.37 2.34
C ILE A 39 2.55 -6.34 3.31
N ASP A 40 3.13 -7.43 2.83
CA ASP A 40 3.86 -8.37 3.68
C ASP A 40 5.05 -7.69 4.38
N GLU A 41 5.78 -6.83 3.67
CA GLU A 41 6.88 -6.08 4.25
C GLU A 41 6.41 -5.01 5.26
N LEU A 42 5.33 -4.31 4.95
CA LEU A 42 4.70 -3.37 5.87
C LEU A 42 4.24 -4.06 7.16
N ASN A 43 3.67 -5.27 7.07
CA ASN A 43 3.25 -6.04 8.24
C ASN A 43 4.42 -6.43 9.14
N LYS A 44 5.59 -6.78 8.56
CA LYS A 44 6.82 -7.00 9.34
C LYS A 44 7.27 -5.73 10.05
N SER A 45 7.25 -4.60 9.34
CA SER A 45 7.62 -3.30 9.90
C SER A 45 6.70 -2.89 11.06
N ILE A 46 5.39 -3.08 10.92
CA ILE A 46 4.39 -2.82 11.98
C ILE A 46 4.70 -3.67 13.21
N SER A 47 5.00 -4.96 13.03
CA SER A 47 5.32 -5.87 14.13
C SER A 47 6.61 -5.46 14.86
N ALA A 48 7.64 -5.09 14.12
CA ALA A 48 8.90 -4.59 14.67
C ALA A 48 8.71 -3.27 15.43
N TYR A 49 7.89 -2.36 14.89
CA TYR A 49 7.55 -1.11 15.55
C TYR A 49 6.77 -1.34 16.85
N GLY A 50 5.77 -2.24 16.82
CA GLY A 50 5.01 -2.60 18.02
C GLY A 50 5.90 -3.14 19.14
N LYS A 51 6.90 -3.96 18.79
CA LYS A 51 7.92 -4.42 19.75
C LYS A 51 8.72 -3.24 20.32
N TYR A 52 9.21 -2.35 19.47
CA TYR A 52 9.93 -1.15 19.91
C TYR A 52 9.10 -0.27 20.87
N VAL A 53 7.83 -0.03 20.56
CA VAL A 53 6.93 0.76 21.41
C VAL A 53 6.77 0.11 22.79
N ASN A 54 6.57 -1.21 22.83
CA ASN A 54 6.48 -1.94 24.09
C ASN A 54 7.77 -1.88 24.91
N ASP A 55 8.92 -2.05 24.25
CA ASP A 55 10.23 -1.97 24.89
C ASP A 55 10.51 -0.55 25.40
N ARG A 56 10.15 0.48 24.63
CA ARG A 56 10.24 1.90 25.01
C ARG A 56 9.41 2.21 26.24
N GLN A 57 8.15 1.77 26.26
CA GLN A 57 7.28 1.95 27.41
C GLN A 57 7.85 1.28 28.68
N ARG A 58 8.39 0.06 28.55
CA ARG A 58 9.04 -0.64 29.66
C ARG A 58 10.27 0.13 30.15
N HIS A 59 11.11 0.59 29.24
CA HIS A 59 12.29 1.39 29.56
C HIS A 59 11.90 2.67 30.31
N ASP A 60 10.90 3.41 29.84
CA ASP A 60 10.48 4.67 30.45
C ASP A 60 9.91 4.44 31.85
N ASN A 61 9.17 3.34 32.05
CA ASN A 61 8.72 2.92 33.38
C ASN A 61 9.90 2.58 34.30
N ILE A 62 10.95 1.92 33.80
CA ILE A 62 12.16 1.60 34.58
C ILE A 62 12.88 2.90 34.99
N ILE A 63 13.11 3.82 34.06
CA ILE A 63 13.74 5.12 34.33
C ILE A 63 12.96 5.90 35.37
N TYR A 64 11.63 5.98 35.22
CA TYR A 64 10.76 6.67 36.17
C TYR A 64 10.90 6.09 37.59
N ASN A 65 10.82 4.76 37.73
CA ASN A 65 10.95 4.09 39.02
C ASN A 65 12.33 4.28 39.66
N LEU A 66 13.42 4.14 38.88
CA LEU A 66 14.78 4.34 39.38
C LEU A 66 15.01 5.79 39.82
N THR A 67 14.50 6.75 39.04
CA THR A 67 14.61 8.18 39.34
C THR A 67 13.89 8.50 40.64
N GLN A 68 12.64 8.05 40.82
CA GLN A 68 11.91 8.28 42.07
C GLN A 68 12.64 7.70 43.29
N LYS A 69 13.12 6.45 43.19
CA LYS A 69 13.86 5.82 44.30
C LYS A 69 15.12 6.60 44.67
N ARG A 70 15.88 7.05 43.66
CA ARG A 70 17.10 7.84 43.88
C ARG A 70 16.78 9.24 44.45
N GLN A 71 15.68 9.85 44.03
CA GLN A 71 15.21 11.13 44.55
C GLN A 71 14.88 11.01 46.05
N ALA A 72 14.08 10.01 46.42
CA ALA A 72 13.71 9.76 47.82
C ALA A 72 14.93 9.45 48.71
N GLU A 73 15.90 8.67 48.20
CA GLU A 73 17.15 8.42 48.93
C GLU A 73 17.98 9.70 49.12
N ASN A 74 18.07 10.53 48.07
CA ASN A 74 18.81 11.78 48.12
C ASN A 74 18.19 12.77 49.12
N GLU A 75 16.87 12.84 49.20
CA GLU A 75 16.18 13.65 50.21
C GLU A 75 16.55 13.19 51.64
N GLN A 76 16.60 11.88 51.90
CA GLN A 76 17.01 11.35 53.19
C GLN A 76 18.48 11.60 53.50
N ARG A 77 19.37 11.51 52.50
CA ARG A 77 20.81 11.82 52.65
C ARG A 77 21.02 13.28 53.01
N ILE A 78 20.35 14.18 52.30
CA ILE A 78 20.39 15.62 52.57
C ILE A 78 19.93 15.91 54.00
N ALA A 79 18.86 15.26 54.47
CA ALA A 79 18.38 15.40 55.85
C ALA A 79 19.40 14.93 56.91
N ARG A 80 20.28 13.98 56.57
CA ARG A 80 21.40 13.53 57.43
C ARG A 80 22.69 14.34 57.25
N GLY A 81 22.73 15.32 56.34
CA GLY A 81 23.93 16.08 55.99
C GLY A 81 24.91 15.32 55.09
N GLU A 82 24.49 14.21 54.47
CA GLU A 82 25.26 13.47 53.50
C GLU A 82 25.05 14.04 52.07
N PRO A 83 26.07 14.01 51.20
CA PRO A 83 25.92 14.44 49.81
C PRO A 83 24.97 13.50 49.03
N PRO A 84 24.20 14.05 48.07
CA PRO A 84 23.31 13.25 47.23
C PRO A 84 24.10 12.33 46.29
N LEU A 85 23.51 11.18 45.97
CA LEU A 85 23.99 10.28 44.94
C LEU A 85 23.76 10.87 43.54
N SER A 86 24.68 10.55 42.63
CA SER A 86 24.57 10.90 41.21
C SER A 86 23.36 10.22 40.54
N MET A 87 22.90 10.79 39.44
CA MET A 87 21.85 10.25 38.55
C MET A 87 22.43 9.71 37.23
N ASP A 88 23.75 9.76 37.04
CA ASP A 88 24.37 9.48 35.76
C ASP A 88 24.18 8.04 35.30
N ASP A 89 24.12 7.08 36.22
CA ASP A 89 23.87 5.67 35.93
C ASP A 89 22.47 5.47 35.35
N ILE A 90 21.47 6.17 35.90
CA ILE A 90 20.08 6.14 35.41
C ILE A 90 20.00 6.80 34.03
N ARG A 91 20.67 7.94 33.84
CA ARG A 91 20.70 8.66 32.55
C ARG A 91 21.45 7.91 31.44
N LYS A 92 22.41 7.06 31.80
CA LYS A 92 23.21 6.26 30.87
C LYS A 92 22.55 4.94 30.49
N LEU A 93 21.36 4.62 31.02
CA LEU A 93 20.62 3.43 30.62
C LEU A 93 20.31 3.53 29.12
N LYS A 94 20.60 2.47 28.37
CA LYS A 94 20.43 2.48 26.92
C LYS A 94 18.94 2.44 26.58
N GLU A 95 18.52 3.43 25.81
CA GLU A 95 17.17 3.42 25.25
C GLU A 95 17.01 2.27 24.23
N PRO A 96 15.83 1.64 24.18
CA PRO A 96 15.48 0.74 23.10
C PRO A 96 15.67 1.41 21.75
N GLN A 97 16.17 0.66 20.77
CA GLN A 97 16.40 1.16 19.42
C GLN A 97 15.50 0.44 18.44
N LEU A 98 14.98 1.21 17.48
CA LEU A 98 14.25 0.66 16.36
C LEU A 98 15.23 -0.14 15.47
N GLN A 99 14.90 -1.39 15.18
CA GLN A 99 15.77 -2.31 14.43
C GLN A 99 15.75 -2.05 12.91
N THR A 100 15.77 -0.78 12.51
CA THR A 100 15.68 -0.34 11.12
C THR A 100 16.91 0.47 10.76
N ARG A 101 17.57 0.13 9.64
CA ARG A 101 18.79 0.81 9.19
C ARG A 101 18.57 2.30 8.87
N ASN A 102 17.41 2.64 8.30
CA ASN A 102 17.05 3.98 7.86
C ASN A 102 15.79 4.52 8.58
N GLY A 103 15.53 4.07 9.82
CA GLY A 103 14.29 4.41 10.50
C GLY A 103 13.06 3.85 9.76
N MET A 104 11.99 4.65 9.70
CA MET A 104 10.73 4.28 9.04
C MET A 104 10.66 4.61 7.55
N LEU A 105 11.79 4.98 6.94
CA LEU A 105 11.80 5.40 5.54
C LEU A 105 11.37 4.27 4.59
N ASP A 106 11.88 3.06 4.79
CA ASP A 106 11.57 1.92 3.92
C ASP A 106 10.08 1.54 4.01
N ALA A 107 9.49 1.63 5.21
CA ALA A 107 8.07 1.41 5.44
C ALA A 107 7.21 2.51 4.78
N MET A 108 7.65 3.77 4.86
CA MET A 108 6.96 4.87 4.19
C MET A 108 6.98 4.70 2.66
N LEU A 109 8.14 4.36 2.08
CA LEU A 109 8.28 4.15 0.65
C LEU A 109 7.40 2.98 0.15
N SER A 110 7.42 1.86 0.87
CA SER A 110 6.57 0.70 0.56
C SER A 110 5.07 1.05 0.64
N SER A 111 4.66 1.86 1.61
CA SER A 111 3.29 2.39 1.72
C SER A 111 2.90 3.24 0.51
N CYS A 112 3.75 4.21 0.14
CA CYS A 112 3.51 5.06 -1.02
C CYS A 112 3.42 4.25 -2.32
N GLU A 113 4.31 3.28 -2.52
CA GLU A 113 4.28 2.41 -3.70
C GLU A 113 3.01 1.55 -3.74
N THR A 114 2.61 0.98 -2.59
CA THR A 114 1.36 0.20 -2.47
C THR A 114 0.15 1.05 -2.87
N GLN A 115 0.08 2.29 -2.38
CA GLN A 115 -1.00 3.21 -2.71
C GLN A 115 -1.03 3.52 -4.21
N ALA A 116 0.12 3.85 -4.81
CA ALA A 116 0.21 4.16 -6.23
C ALA A 116 -0.21 2.97 -7.11
N LEU A 117 0.18 1.75 -6.73
CA LEU A 117 -0.23 0.53 -7.43
C LEU A 117 -1.73 0.26 -7.27
N ALA A 118 -2.30 0.52 -6.09
CA ALA A 118 -3.73 0.37 -5.86
C ALA A 118 -4.54 1.35 -6.72
N ASP A 119 -4.13 2.62 -6.77
CA ASP A 119 -4.76 3.65 -7.60
C ASP A 119 -4.70 3.28 -9.09
N PHE A 120 -3.56 2.76 -9.54
CA PHE A 120 -3.40 2.23 -10.90
C PHE A 120 -4.39 1.07 -11.18
N CYS A 121 -4.46 0.09 -10.28
CA CYS A 121 -5.38 -1.05 -10.41
C CYS A 121 -6.84 -0.60 -10.49
N ILE A 122 -7.26 0.34 -9.64
CA ILE A 122 -8.63 0.89 -9.63
C ILE A 122 -8.93 1.56 -10.96
N LYS A 123 -8.03 2.44 -11.43
CA LYS A 123 -8.20 3.17 -12.69
C LYS A 123 -8.32 2.23 -13.89
N VAL A 124 -7.38 1.30 -14.04
CA VAL A 124 -7.37 0.35 -15.17
C VAL A 124 -8.58 -0.57 -15.13
N THR A 125 -9.01 -0.99 -13.94
CA THR A 125 -10.21 -1.82 -13.81
C THR A 125 -11.47 -1.04 -14.23
N GLY A 126 -11.60 0.21 -13.81
CA GLY A 126 -12.71 1.08 -14.22
C GLY A 126 -12.74 1.29 -15.74
N GLU A 127 -11.57 1.56 -16.34
CA GLU A 127 -11.43 1.68 -17.80
C GLU A 127 -11.82 0.38 -18.53
N ASN A 128 -11.38 -0.77 -18.05
CA ASN A 128 -11.73 -2.07 -18.64
C ASN A 128 -13.23 -2.37 -18.56
N ILE A 129 -13.87 -2.07 -17.43
CA ILE A 129 -15.31 -2.27 -17.26
C ILE A 129 -16.07 -1.40 -18.27
N ALA A 130 -15.71 -0.13 -18.42
CA ALA A 130 -16.33 0.76 -19.40
C ALA A 130 -16.16 0.24 -20.84
N LYS A 131 -14.97 -0.28 -21.19
CA LYS A 131 -14.70 -0.89 -22.50
C LYS A 131 -15.55 -2.14 -22.73
N LEU A 132 -15.75 -2.98 -21.70
CA LEU A 132 -16.60 -4.16 -21.81
C LEU A 132 -18.05 -3.79 -22.08
N PHE A 133 -18.61 -2.80 -21.36
CA PHE A 133 -19.97 -2.31 -21.60
C PHE A 133 -20.12 -1.72 -23.01
N LEU A 134 -19.12 -0.97 -23.49
CA LEU A 134 -19.15 -0.45 -24.86
C LEU A 134 -19.10 -1.58 -25.90
N ALA A 135 -18.26 -2.59 -25.67
CA ALA A 135 -18.15 -3.75 -26.55
C ALA A 135 -19.44 -4.58 -26.57
N GLU A 136 -20.11 -4.73 -25.43
CA GLU A 136 -21.41 -5.39 -25.31
C GLU A 136 -22.50 -4.64 -26.10
N ALA A 137 -22.64 -3.33 -25.88
CA ALA A 137 -23.61 -2.51 -26.61
C ALA A 137 -23.41 -2.56 -28.13
N LEU A 138 -22.15 -2.56 -28.59
CA LEU A 138 -21.82 -2.70 -30.02
C LEU A 138 -22.08 -4.12 -30.56
N ALA A 139 -21.98 -5.15 -29.72
CA ALA A 139 -22.29 -6.52 -30.11
C ALA A 139 -23.81 -6.73 -30.26
N ASP A 140 -24.61 -6.18 -29.34
CA ASP A 140 -26.07 -6.27 -29.37
C ASP A 140 -26.70 -5.55 -30.59
N ASP A 141 -26.17 -4.38 -30.97
CA ASP A 141 -26.60 -3.65 -32.17
C ASP A 141 -26.33 -4.43 -33.48
N LYS A 142 -25.20 -5.17 -33.53
CA LYS A 142 -24.89 -6.06 -34.66
C LYS A 142 -25.80 -7.28 -34.71
N GLY A 143 -26.22 -7.83 -33.56
CA GLY A 143 -27.17 -8.94 -33.49
C GLY A 143 -28.54 -8.56 -34.08
N THR A 144 -29.06 -7.40 -33.69
CA THR A 144 -30.37 -6.88 -34.15
C THR A 144 -30.36 -6.43 -35.61
N SER A 145 -29.27 -5.84 -36.10
CA SER A 145 -29.13 -5.50 -37.53
C SER A 145 -29.03 -6.72 -38.45
N ARG A 146 -28.45 -7.84 -37.97
CA ARG A 146 -28.33 -9.08 -38.74
C ARG A 146 -29.68 -9.79 -38.91
N GLU A 147 -30.52 -9.78 -37.88
CA GLU A 147 -31.92 -10.26 -37.96
C GLU A 147 -32.78 -9.41 -38.89
N ARG A 148 -32.67 -8.07 -38.82
CA ARG A 148 -33.38 -7.18 -39.75
C ARG A 148 -32.95 -7.42 -41.21
N SER A 149 -31.68 -7.68 -41.47
CA SER A 149 -31.20 -7.91 -42.84
C SER A 149 -31.68 -9.24 -43.44
N GLN A 150 -31.90 -10.26 -42.61
CA GLN A 150 -32.43 -11.56 -43.06
C GLN A 150 -33.94 -11.53 -43.32
N SER A 151 -34.71 -10.71 -42.59
CA SER A 151 -36.16 -10.59 -42.82
C SER A 151 -36.52 -9.83 -44.11
N PHE A 152 -35.62 -8.99 -44.64
CA PHE A 152 -35.80 -8.35 -45.95
C PHE A 152 -35.49 -9.25 -47.15
N HIS A 153 -34.82 -10.40 -46.95
CA HIS A 153 -34.50 -11.36 -48.03
C HIS A 153 -35.51 -12.51 -48.16
N THR A 154 -36.56 -12.52 -47.35
CA THR A 154 -37.60 -13.57 -47.32
C THR A 154 -39.00 -13.08 -47.69
N ARG A 155 -39.10 -11.95 -48.40
CA ARG A 155 -40.36 -11.42 -48.95
C ARG A 155 -40.27 -11.15 -50.44
#